data_AF-A0A7C8YI73-F1
#
_entry.id   AF-A0A7C8YI73-F1
#
_cell.length_a   1.000
_cell.length_b   1.000
_cell.length_c   1.000
_cell.angle_alpha   90.00
_cell.angle_beta   90.00
_cell.angle_gamma   90.00
#
_symmetry.space_group_name_H-M   'P 1'
#
loop_
_entity.id
_entity.type
_entity.pdbx_description
1 polymer ?
#
loop_
_entity_poly.entity_id
_entity_poly.type
_entity_poly.pdbx_seq_one_letter_code
_entity_poly.pdbx_strand_id
1 'polypeptide(L)'
;LDYLGIPGLHLAGSQGVIVIAICQVLLMVGPEYARYCGIEALEPLGIFLPGDINYPGGFLFDPLKLSTDPVAFEELKVKEMKNGRLAMVAWLGFYLQAAVTGKGPIQNLLEHISDPLHNNLLSLLGSM
;
A
#
# COMPACT_ATOMS: atom_id res chain seq x y z
N LEU A 1 0.11 -21.98 15.93
CA LEU A 1 1.30 -21.12 15.92
C LEU A 1 0.86 -19.76 15.43
N ASP A 2 0.73 -18.80 16.34
CA ASP A 2 0.44 -17.41 16.01
C ASP A 2 1.67 -16.84 15.30
N TYR A 3 1.60 -16.70 13.98
CA TYR A 3 2.65 -15.97 13.27
C TYR A 3 2.50 -14.49 13.62
N LEU A 4 3.51 -13.94 14.32
CA LEU A 4 3.62 -12.53 14.75
C LEU A 4 2.66 -12.09 15.87
N GLY A 5 2.06 -13.02 16.63
CA GLY A 5 1.27 -12.67 17.82
C GLY A 5 -0.08 -12.00 17.55
N ILE A 6 -0.61 -12.10 16.32
CA ILE A 6 -1.94 -11.60 15.97
C ILE A 6 -2.91 -12.80 15.93
N PRO A 7 -3.80 -12.97 16.94
CA PRO A 7 -4.74 -14.07 16.98
C PRO A 7 -5.79 -13.90 15.87
N GLY A 8 -5.80 -14.81 14.88
CA GLY A 8 -6.81 -14.82 13.82
C GLY A 8 -6.32 -15.03 12.38
N LEU A 9 -5.00 -15.01 12.11
CA LEU A 9 -4.46 -15.35 10.78
C LEU A 9 -4.43 -16.88 10.56
N HIS A 10 -5.61 -17.50 10.54
CA HIS A 10 -5.82 -18.95 10.38
C HIS A 10 -6.13 -19.38 8.93
N LEU A 11 -5.69 -18.62 7.91
CA LEU A 11 -6.01 -18.91 6.50
C LEU A 11 -4.93 -19.71 5.74
N ALA A 12 -3.79 -20.00 6.36
CA ALA A 12 -2.83 -20.96 5.82
C ALA A 12 -2.01 -21.55 6.97
N GLY A 13 -1.98 -22.87 7.11
CA GLY A 13 -1.02 -23.52 8.02
C GLY A 13 0.43 -23.11 7.70
N SER A 14 1.36 -23.42 8.60
CA SER A 14 2.79 -23.05 8.49
C SER A 14 3.45 -23.34 7.13
N GLN A 15 2.92 -24.27 6.33
CA GLN A 15 3.41 -24.59 4.99
C GLN A 15 2.87 -23.68 3.87
N GLY A 16 1.68 -23.09 4.03
CA GLY A 16 1.04 -22.28 2.98
C GLY A 16 1.61 -20.86 2.86
N VAL A 17 2.07 -20.26 3.96
CA VAL A 17 2.69 -18.91 3.95
C VAL A 17 3.97 -18.89 3.11
N ILE A 18 4.78 -19.95 3.19
CA ILE A 18 6.01 -20.07 2.40
C ILE A 18 5.69 -20.17 0.91
N VAL A 19 4.66 -20.96 0.53
CA VAL A 19 4.23 -21.07 -0.87
C VAL A 19 3.72 -19.73 -1.39
N ILE A 20 2.90 -19.02 -0.62
CA ILE A 20 2.40 -17.69 -0.99
C ILE A 20 3.55 -16.69 -1.14
N ALA A 21 4.51 -16.70 -0.22
CA ALA A 21 5.69 -15.83 -0.31
C ALA A 21 6.52 -16.12 -1.57
N ILE A 22 6.73 -17.39 -1.91
CA ILE A 22 7.45 -17.78 -3.13
C ILE A 22 6.68 -17.33 -4.38
N CYS A 23 5.37 -17.56 -4.44
CA CYS A 23 4.53 -17.10 -5.54
C CYS A 23 4.56 -15.57 -5.67
N GLN A 24 4.52 -14.84 -4.55
CA GLN A 24 4.58 -13.38 -4.54
C GLN A 24 5.91 -12.88 -5.11
N VAL A 25 7.04 -13.45 -4.68
CA VAL A 25 8.36 -13.08 -5.22
C VAL A 25 8.42 -13.38 -6.72
N LEU A 26 8.01 -14.57 -7.14
CA LEU A 26 8.05 -14.98 -8.55
C LEU A 26 7.20 -14.05 -9.44
N LEU A 27 6.00 -13.67 -8.96
CA LEU A 27 5.10 -12.77 -9.70
C LEU A 27 5.55 -11.31 -9.69
N MET A 28 6.18 -10.83 -8.61
CA MET A 28 6.63 -9.43 -8.52
C MET A 28 7.96 -9.17 -9.24
N VAL A 29 8.82 -10.18 -9.39
CA VAL A 29 10.09 -10.06 -10.10
C VAL A 29 9.90 -9.54 -11.53
N GLY A 30 8.91 -10.03 -12.27
CA GLY A 30 8.66 -9.60 -13.65
C GLY A 30 8.33 -8.10 -13.76
N PRO A 31 7.24 -7.62 -13.12
CA PRO A 31 6.86 -6.21 -13.12
C PRO A 31 7.93 -5.27 -12.53
N GLU A 32 8.62 -5.67 -11.46
CA GLU A 32 9.68 -4.84 -10.87
C GLU A 32 10.90 -4.73 -11.79
N TYR A 33 11.28 -5.82 -12.46
CA TYR A 33 12.34 -5.82 -13.46
C TYR A 33 11.98 -4.97 -14.67
N ALA A 34 10.74 -5.08 -15.16
CA ALA A 34 10.18 -4.21 -16.20
C ALA A 34 10.22 -2.72 -15.81
N ARG A 35 9.90 -2.39 -14.55
CA ARG A 35 9.99 -1.02 -14.03
C ARG A 35 11.44 -0.53 -13.93
N TYR A 36 12.38 -1.41 -13.59
CA TYR A 36 13.80 -1.06 -13.45
C TYR A 36 14.49 -0.81 -14.80
N CYS A 37 14.25 -1.66 -15.79
CA CYS A 37 14.85 -1.54 -17.13
C CYS A 37 14.20 -0.45 -18.00
N GLY A 38 13.08 0.12 -17.55
CA GLY A 38 12.38 1.20 -18.24
C GLY A 38 11.44 0.73 -19.34
N ILE A 39 10.71 1.68 -19.92
CA ILE A 39 9.64 1.44 -20.90
C ILE A 39 10.14 0.73 -22.17
N GLU A 40 11.40 0.95 -22.54
CA GLU A 40 12.05 0.29 -23.69
C GLU A 40 12.18 -1.23 -23.50
N ALA A 41 12.21 -1.73 -22.26
CA ALA A 41 12.27 -3.17 -21.98
C ALA A 41 10.95 -3.91 -22.29
N LEU A 42 9.84 -3.19 -22.43
CA LEU A 42 8.53 -3.75 -22.79
C LEU A 42 8.26 -3.76 -24.31
N GLU A 43 9.07 -3.04 -25.09
CA GLU A 43 9.01 -3.04 -26.55
C GLU A 43 9.16 -4.44 -27.18
N PRO A 44 10.10 -5.31 -26.77
CA PRO A 44 10.18 -6.69 -27.28
C PRO A 44 8.99 -7.57 -26.85
N LEU A 45 8.19 -7.13 -25.88
CA LEU A 45 6.95 -7.78 -25.46
C LEU A 45 5.70 -7.26 -26.21
N GLY A 46 5.87 -6.33 -27.15
CA GLY A 46 4.78 -5.73 -27.94
C GLY A 46 3.92 -4.72 -27.17
N ILE A 47 4.37 -4.27 -26.01
CA ILE A 47 3.63 -3.31 -25.17
C ILE A 47 4.30 -1.94 -25.33
N PHE A 48 3.62 -1.03 -26.03
CA PHE A 48 4.08 0.34 -26.23
C PHE A 48 3.45 1.28 -25.20
N LEU A 49 4.28 1.85 -24.33
CA LEU A 49 3.85 2.81 -23.32
C LEU A 49 4.36 4.20 -23.73
N PRO A 50 3.47 5.16 -24.02
CA PRO A 50 3.87 6.47 -24.54
C PRO A 50 4.31 7.47 -23.46
N GLY A 51 4.30 7.09 -22.18
CA GLY A 51 4.54 7.97 -21.04
C GLY A 51 5.97 7.98 -20.50
N ASP A 52 6.17 8.63 -19.35
CA ASP A 52 7.44 8.69 -18.63
C ASP A 52 7.62 7.49 -17.70
N ILE A 53 8.85 7.25 -17.20
CA ILE A 53 9.15 6.15 -16.27
C ILE A 53 8.25 6.10 -15.02
N ASN A 54 7.80 7.26 -14.52
CA ASN A 54 6.91 7.37 -13.36
C ASN A 54 5.43 7.49 -13.76
N TYR A 55 5.16 7.81 -15.03
CA TYR A 55 3.82 7.99 -15.58
C TYR A 55 3.72 7.24 -16.92
N PRO A 56 3.78 5.89 -16.90
CA PRO A 56 3.93 5.08 -18.11
C PRO A 56 2.75 5.24 -19.08
N GLY A 57 1.56 5.57 -18.57
CA GLY A 57 0.37 5.82 -19.39
C GLY A 57 0.00 4.64 -20.29
N GLY A 58 -0.66 4.93 -21.41
CA GLY A 58 -1.12 3.90 -22.34
C GLY A 58 -2.35 3.14 -21.87
N PHE A 59 -2.86 2.24 -22.71
CA PHE A 59 -4.14 1.55 -22.46
C PHE A 59 -4.13 0.67 -21.20
N LEU A 60 -2.97 0.14 -20.81
CA LEU A 60 -2.85 -0.73 -19.64
C LEU A 60 -2.87 0.04 -18.31
N PHE A 61 -2.31 1.25 -18.26
CA PHE A 61 -2.20 2.04 -17.02
C PHE A 61 -3.16 3.24 -16.96
N ASP A 62 -3.71 3.69 -18.09
CA ASP A 62 -4.75 4.73 -18.17
C ASP A 62 -5.88 4.30 -19.13
N PRO A 63 -6.74 3.34 -18.74
CA PRO A 63 -7.85 2.88 -19.56
C PRO A 63 -8.93 3.98 -19.75
N LEU A 64 -9.00 4.95 -18.82
CA LEU A 64 -9.98 6.04 -18.84
C LEU A 64 -9.47 7.31 -19.54
N LYS A 65 -8.23 7.30 -20.06
CA LYS A 65 -7.60 8.42 -20.78
C LYS A 65 -7.63 9.75 -20.02
N LEU A 66 -7.50 9.70 -18.69
CA LEU A 66 -7.50 10.88 -17.82
C LEU A 66 -6.23 11.74 -18.01
N SER A 67 -5.22 11.21 -18.71
CA SER A 67 -3.98 11.90 -19.06
C SER A 67 -4.04 12.74 -20.35
N THR A 68 -5.18 12.81 -21.04
CA THR A 68 -5.28 13.48 -22.36
C THR A 68 -5.12 14.99 -22.28
N ASP A 69 -5.67 15.63 -21.23
CA ASP A 69 -5.59 17.07 -21.03
C ASP A 69 -4.38 17.43 -20.14
N PRO A 70 -3.36 18.16 -20.65
CA PRO A 70 -2.12 18.40 -19.91
C PRO A 70 -2.35 19.21 -18.62
N VAL A 71 -3.29 20.15 -18.63
CA VAL A 71 -3.61 20.99 -17.46
C VAL A 71 -4.28 20.17 -16.35
N ALA A 72 -5.25 19.33 -16.70
CA ALA A 72 -5.90 18.45 -15.73
C ALA A 72 -4.93 17.37 -15.21
N PHE A 73 -4.04 16.88 -16.08
CA PHE A 73 -3.04 15.88 -15.71
C PHE A 73 -2.04 16.40 -14.67
N GLU A 74 -1.56 17.64 -14.79
CA GLU A 74 -0.70 18.27 -13.78
C GLU A 74 -1.41 18.40 -12.43
N GLU A 75 -2.69 18.76 -12.41
CA GLU A 75 -3.47 18.82 -11.17
C GLU A 75 -3.63 17.42 -10.53
N LEU A 76 -3.88 16.40 -11.34
CA LEU A 76 -4.00 15.02 -10.88
C LEU A 76 -2.69 14.50 -10.28
N LYS A 77 -1.53 14.82 -10.88
CA LYS A 77 -0.22 14.47 -10.30
C LYS A 77 -0.02 15.09 -8.91
N VAL A 78 -0.44 16.35 -8.73
CA VAL A 78 -0.36 17.01 -7.42
C VAL A 78 -1.28 16.34 -6.40
N LYS A 79 -2.50 15.94 -6.81
CA LYS A 79 -3.44 15.21 -5.94
C LYS A 79 -2.88 13.84 -5.55
N GLU A 80 -2.30 13.11 -6.50
CA GLU A 80 -1.64 11.82 -6.26
C GLU A 80 -0.51 11.94 -5.22
N MET A 81 0.39 12.92 -5.38
CA MET A 81 1.47 13.15 -4.43
C MET A 81 1.00 13.51 -3.02
N LYS A 82 -0.06 14.32 -2.90
CA LYS A 82 -0.63 14.69 -1.59
C LYS A 82 -1.26 13.48 -0.90
N ASN A 83 -2.01 12.66 -1.64
CA ASN A 83 -2.61 11.44 -1.12
C ASN A 83 -1.55 10.39 -0.77
N GLY A 84 -0.50 10.24 -1.58
CA GLY A 84 0.60 9.33 -1.32
C GLY A 84 1.36 9.67 -0.03
N ARG A 85 1.67 10.96 0.19
CA ARG A 85 2.30 11.42 1.44
C ARG A 85 1.42 11.16 2.66
N LEU A 86 0.13 11.44 2.55
CA LEU A 86 -0.84 11.17 3.62
C LEU A 86 -0.91 9.66 3.92
N ALA A 87 -0.93 8.81 2.88
CA ALA A 87 -0.97 7.37 3.03
C ALA A 87 0.29 6.81 3.71
N MET A 88 1.50 7.28 3.36
CA MET A 88 2.75 6.85 4.00
C MET A 88 2.76 7.17 5.50
N VAL A 89 2.30 8.36 5.90
CA VAL A 89 2.20 8.76 7.30
C VAL A 89 1.13 7.94 8.03
N ALA A 90 -0.04 7.72 7.40
CA ALA A 90 -1.12 6.92 7.98
C ALA A 90 -0.67 5.47 8.22
N TRP A 91 0.07 4.89 7.27
CA TRP A 91 0.57 3.53 7.38
C TRP A 91 1.54 3.39 8.57
N LEU A 92 2.49 4.32 8.71
CA LEU A 92 3.37 4.38 9.89
C LEU A 92 2.56 4.50 11.19
N GLY A 93 1.51 5.32 11.20
CA GLY A 93 0.57 5.44 12.32
C GLY A 93 -0.10 4.11 12.68
N PHE A 94 -0.56 3.33 11.69
CA PHE A 94 -1.17 2.02 11.92
C PHE A 94 -0.19 1.01 12.53
N TYR A 95 1.09 1.02 12.12
CA TYR A 95 2.12 0.18 12.74
C TYR A 95 2.33 0.52 14.20
N LEU A 96 2.52 1.80 14.51
CA LEU A 96 2.73 2.26 15.88
C LEU A 96 1.51 2.00 16.76
N GLN A 97 0.30 2.26 16.23
CA GLN A 97 -0.94 1.98 16.95
C GLN A 97 -1.08 0.49 17.24
N ALA A 98 -0.88 -0.39 16.25
CA ALA A 98 -0.95 -1.83 16.45
C ALA A 98 0.13 -2.33 17.44
N ALA A 99 1.33 -1.75 17.42
CA ALA A 99 2.40 -2.13 18.34
C ALA A 99 2.11 -1.72 19.79
N VAL A 100 1.47 -0.57 20.02
CA VAL A 100 1.17 -0.05 21.36
C VAL A 100 -0.14 -0.61 21.92
N THR A 101 -1.20 -0.69 21.11
CA THR A 101 -2.53 -1.12 21.58
C THR A 101 -2.78 -2.61 21.39
N GLY A 102 -2.02 -3.27 20.51
CA GLY A 102 -2.26 -4.67 20.14
C GLY A 102 -3.57 -4.90 19.36
N LYS A 103 -4.27 -3.84 18.97
CA LYS A 103 -5.57 -3.89 18.28
C LYS A 103 -5.43 -3.44 16.83
N GLY A 104 -6.34 -3.92 15.99
CA GLY A 104 -6.43 -3.46 14.60
C GLY A 104 -6.75 -1.96 14.52
N PRO A 105 -6.31 -1.26 13.46
CA PRO A 105 -6.48 0.19 13.34
C PRO A 105 -7.94 0.65 13.34
N ILE A 106 -8.85 -0.16 12.76
CA ILE A 106 -10.29 0.11 12.78
C ILE A 106 -10.88 -0.03 14.18
N GLN A 107 -10.48 -1.06 14.92
CA GLN A 107 -10.94 -1.26 16.29
C GLN A 107 -10.48 -0.12 17.20
N ASN A 108 -9.21 0.29 17.06
CA ASN A 108 -8.64 1.40 17.80
C ASN A 108 -9.35 2.72 17.50
N LEU A 109 -9.74 2.94 16.24
CA LEU A 109 -10.53 4.10 15.85
C LEU A 109 -11.94 4.09 16.47
N LEU A 110 -12.63 2.95 16.44
CA LEU A 110 -13.97 2.83 17.00
C LEU A 110 -13.98 3.08 18.52
N GLU A 111 -12.98 2.54 19.23
CA GLU A 111 -12.82 2.75 20.67
C GLU A 111 -12.46 4.20 21.01
N HIS A 112 -11.67 4.87 20.17
CA HIS A 112 -11.40 6.30 20.34
C HIS A 112 -12.65 7.16 20.08
N ILE A 113 -13.48 6.79 19.09
CA ILE A 113 -14.73 7.50 18.79
C ILE A 113 -15.76 7.29 19.91
N SER A 114 -15.82 6.09 20.51
CA SER A 114 -16.76 5.81 21.60
C SER A 114 -16.39 6.55 22.88
N ASP A 115 -15.10 6.58 23.25
CA ASP A 115 -14.61 7.21 24.49
C ASP A 115 -13.27 7.96 24.28
N PRO A 116 -13.30 9.17 23.72
CA PRO A 116 -12.09 9.89 23.31
C PRO A 116 -11.18 10.31 24.47
N LEU A 117 -11.74 10.47 25.67
CA LEU A 117 -10.99 10.91 26.85
C LEU A 117 -10.22 9.77 27.53
N HIS A 118 -10.68 8.52 27.37
CA HIS A 118 -10.07 7.35 28.02
C HIS A 118 -9.24 6.50 27.06
N ASN A 119 -9.54 6.53 25.77
CA ASN A 119 -8.83 5.75 24.74
C ASN A 119 -7.96 6.67 23.89
N ASN A 120 -6.99 7.35 24.50
CA ASN A 120 -6.06 8.25 23.81
C ASN A 120 -4.61 7.89 24.08
N LEU A 121 -3.69 8.56 23.38
CA LEU A 121 -2.26 8.28 23.51
C LEU A 121 -1.75 8.52 24.94
N LEU A 122 -2.27 9.53 25.64
CA LEU A 122 -1.82 9.89 26.99
C LEU A 122 -2.29 8.90 28.05
N SER A 123 -3.52 8.38 27.92
CA SER A 123 -4.02 7.34 28.81
C SER A 123 -3.30 6.02 28.59
N LEU A 124 -3.00 5.67 27.34
CA LEU A 124 -2.22 4.48 26.98
C LEU A 124 -0.77 4.56 27.52
N LEU A 125 -0.13 5.73 27.44
CA LEU A 125 1.20 5.98 28.00
C LEU A 125 1.20 6.02 29.53
N GLY A 126 0.13 6.53 30.15
CA GLY A 126 -0.02 6.52 31.61
C GLY A 126 -0.38 5.16 32.20
N SER A 127 -0.87 4.22 31.37
CA SER A 127 -1.20 2.84 31.76
C SER A 127 -0.09 1.82 31.45
N MET A 128 0.97 2.24 30.74
CA MET A 128 2.20 1.45 30.52
C MET A 128 3.13 1.57 31.71
#